data_AF-A0A945S224-F1
#
_entry.id   AF-A0A945S224-F1
#
_cell.length_a   1.000
_cell.length_b   1.000
_cell.length_c   1.000
_cell.angle_alpha   90.00
_cell.angle_beta   90.00
_cell.angle_gamma   90.00
#
_symmetry.space_group_name_H-M   'P 1'
#
loop_
_entity.id
_entity.type
_entity.pdbx_description
1 polymer ?
#
loop_
_entity_poly.entity_id
_entity_poly.type
_entity_poly.pdbx_seq_one_letter_code
_entity_poly.pdbx_strand_id
1 'polypeptide(L)'
;MTQLNADGAPGLLKTQLPPTVYAVPGTECNVYFSNVLLAINPSNYAINVTCGKGVHQQERWVFTPTEDDVGDYPLTLTVHDDTNTVLATARTMVRVTSKQATADFGVLMVGDSLTHASVYPRQALENCETDEHLQIRLIGSHCPQADEPSVRHEGYGGWTAKLFTSHFNDDPDYEGYRACSPFLFHNDQGELELDFARYCEEQNAGSAPDVVTFFLGPNDIFAADDASIDAAVTESIGHFDRLIEMVRGVDSTTVIGLLLPTPPAASQDAFGANYGCTQSRWQYRRNQHRMIQVMLERFADREGEGLFLMPVNVSIDCVHGFPTQVEPANARSDETVQRLCNGVHPSVSGYRQIGDAVYAWLKYLASLEHPAAR
;
A
#
# COMPACT_ATOMS: atom_id res chain seq x y z
N MET A 1 21.36 2.55 -10.03
CA MET A 1 20.99 2.36 -11.46
C MET A 1 20.00 1.21 -11.54
N THR A 2 18.73 1.53 -11.31
CA THR A 2 17.63 0.60 -11.44
C THR A 2 17.29 0.54 -12.93
N GLN A 3 17.50 -0.60 -13.58
CA GLN A 3 16.97 -0.81 -14.93
C GLN A 3 15.45 -0.96 -14.80
N LEU A 4 14.74 0.16 -14.88
CA LEU A 4 13.37 0.17 -15.39
C LEU A 4 13.48 -0.35 -16.82
N ASN A 5 12.84 -1.49 -17.10
CA ASN A 5 12.78 -2.03 -18.46
C ASN A 5 11.99 -1.04 -19.32
N ALA A 6 12.71 -0.14 -19.97
CA ALA A 6 12.20 0.76 -20.98
C ALA A 6 11.85 -0.04 -22.26
N ASP A 7 10.59 0.13 -22.66
CA ASP A 7 10.05 0.07 -24.01
C ASP A 7 10.14 -1.22 -24.86
N GLY A 8 8.95 -1.73 -25.20
CA GLY A 8 8.59 -1.76 -26.62
C GLY A 8 8.86 -3.04 -27.44
N ALA A 9 8.94 -4.23 -26.83
CA ALA A 9 8.81 -5.48 -27.57
C ALA A 9 7.52 -6.22 -27.16
N PRO A 10 6.66 -6.68 -28.09
CA PRO A 10 5.61 -7.63 -27.75
C PRO A 10 6.30 -8.94 -27.32
N GLY A 11 6.34 -9.22 -26.02
CA GLY A 11 6.89 -10.46 -25.48
C GLY A 11 7.72 -10.37 -24.20
N LEU A 12 8.04 -9.19 -23.65
CA LEU A 12 8.75 -9.10 -22.35
C LEU A 12 7.75 -9.01 -21.20
N LEU A 13 7.87 -9.96 -20.28
CA LEU A 13 6.97 -10.13 -19.15
C LEU A 13 7.17 -9.01 -18.12
N LYS A 14 6.11 -8.23 -17.82
CA LYS A 14 6.20 -7.10 -16.89
C LYS A 14 6.30 -7.59 -15.44
N THR A 15 7.32 -7.12 -14.73
CA THR A 15 7.53 -7.38 -13.30
C THR A 15 7.56 -6.07 -12.51
N GLN A 16 7.07 -6.10 -11.28
CA GLN A 16 7.02 -4.95 -10.38
C GLN A 16 7.45 -5.39 -8.99
N LEU A 17 8.69 -5.09 -8.68
CA LEU A 17 9.28 -5.37 -7.39
C LEU A 17 9.85 -4.05 -6.85
N PRO A 18 9.39 -3.58 -5.68
CA PRO A 18 9.90 -2.34 -5.08
C PRO A 18 11.39 -2.46 -4.73
N PRO A 19 12.13 -1.34 -4.67
CA PRO A 19 13.57 -1.36 -4.46
C PRO A 19 13.98 -1.97 -3.11
N THR A 20 13.14 -1.84 -2.08
CA THR A 20 13.39 -2.35 -0.73
C THR A 20 12.15 -3.04 -0.17
N VAL A 21 12.37 -4.18 0.50
CA VAL A 21 11.41 -4.88 1.35
C VAL A 21 11.93 -4.81 2.79
N TYR A 22 11.14 -4.23 3.68
CA TYR A 22 11.52 -4.05 5.09
C TYR A 22 11.09 -5.26 5.92
N ALA A 23 11.98 -5.71 6.80
CA ALA A 23 11.74 -6.83 7.69
C ALA A 23 12.27 -6.53 9.10
N VAL A 24 11.65 -7.16 10.11
CA VAL A 24 11.99 -7.00 11.54
C VAL A 24 12.00 -8.37 12.21
N PRO A 25 12.98 -8.66 13.09
CA PRO A 25 13.06 -9.93 13.79
C PRO A 25 11.74 -10.39 14.45
N GLY A 26 11.32 -11.61 14.17
CA GLY A 26 10.09 -12.22 14.69
C GLY A 26 8.80 -11.85 13.95
N THR A 27 8.85 -11.02 12.91
CA THR A 27 7.70 -10.72 12.03
C THR A 27 7.88 -11.42 10.68
N GLU A 28 6.86 -12.15 10.21
CA GLU A 28 6.92 -12.81 8.90
C GLU A 28 6.92 -11.75 7.77
N CYS A 29 7.91 -11.82 6.89
CA CYS A 29 8.04 -10.98 5.71
C CYS A 29 7.89 -11.83 4.44
N ASN A 30 7.09 -11.35 3.50
CA ASN A 30 6.70 -12.10 2.30
C ASN A 30 6.85 -11.29 1.01
N VAL A 31 7.19 -12.00 -0.07
CA VAL A 31 7.09 -11.52 -1.45
C VAL A 31 6.32 -12.56 -2.27
N TYR A 32 5.04 -12.28 -2.53
CA TYR A 32 4.16 -13.14 -3.32
C TYR A 32 4.39 -12.92 -4.82
N PHE A 33 4.71 -14.00 -5.53
CA PHE A 33 5.17 -13.89 -6.91
C PHE A 33 4.08 -13.47 -7.89
N SER A 34 2.82 -13.85 -7.62
CA SER A 34 1.67 -13.39 -8.39
C SER A 34 1.49 -11.87 -8.34
N ASN A 35 2.01 -11.21 -7.32
CA ASN A 35 1.87 -9.77 -7.13
C ASN A 35 2.99 -9.01 -7.85
N VAL A 36 4.16 -9.65 -8.00
CA VAL A 36 5.28 -9.11 -8.78
C VAL A 36 4.99 -9.21 -10.27
N LEU A 37 4.34 -10.28 -10.71
CA LEU A 37 4.21 -10.64 -12.12
C LEU A 37 2.84 -10.25 -12.70
N LEU A 38 2.80 -9.48 -13.79
CA LEU A 38 1.58 -9.29 -14.57
C LEU A 38 1.44 -10.38 -15.65
N ALA A 39 0.70 -11.44 -15.33
CA ALA A 39 0.41 -12.54 -16.24
C ALA A 39 -1.03 -13.02 -16.13
N ILE A 40 -1.62 -13.43 -17.25
CA ILE A 40 -2.97 -14.05 -17.29
C ILE A 40 -2.99 -15.31 -16.42
N ASN A 41 -2.02 -16.20 -16.63
CA ASN A 41 -1.80 -17.38 -15.78
C ASN A 41 -0.33 -17.42 -15.32
N PRO A 42 -0.03 -17.01 -14.07
CA PRO A 42 1.31 -17.10 -13.52
C PRO A 42 1.91 -18.51 -13.52
N SER A 43 1.08 -19.55 -13.47
CA SER A 43 1.50 -20.96 -13.46
C SER A 43 2.17 -21.41 -14.77
N ASN A 44 2.10 -20.61 -15.83
CA ASN A 44 2.80 -20.86 -17.09
C ASN A 44 4.31 -20.54 -17.00
N TYR A 45 4.77 -19.97 -15.90
CA TYR A 45 6.14 -19.52 -15.74
C TYR A 45 6.79 -20.18 -14.55
N ALA A 46 8.07 -20.54 -14.69
CA ALA A 46 8.89 -20.96 -13.57
C ALA A 46 9.53 -19.71 -12.95
N ILE A 47 9.47 -19.61 -11.62
CA ILE A 47 10.06 -18.51 -10.87
C ILE A 47 11.20 -19.09 -10.03
N ASN A 48 12.37 -18.47 -10.18
CA ASN A 48 13.53 -18.78 -9.37
C ASN A 48 13.85 -17.59 -8.45
N VAL A 49 14.08 -17.86 -7.17
CA VAL A 49 14.49 -16.86 -6.19
C VAL A 49 15.89 -17.16 -5.68
N THR A 50 16.75 -16.15 -5.77
CA THR A 50 18.07 -16.16 -5.12
C THR A 50 18.09 -15.09 -4.04
N CYS A 51 18.25 -15.50 -2.79
CA CYS A 51 18.47 -14.63 -1.63
C CYS A 51 19.34 -15.37 -0.60
N GLY A 52 20.15 -14.64 0.18
CA GLY A 52 20.97 -15.24 1.25
C GLY A 52 20.15 -15.68 2.47
N LYS A 53 18.86 -15.33 2.53
CA LYS A 53 17.93 -15.61 3.63
C LYS A 53 16.55 -16.01 3.11
N GLY A 54 15.72 -16.52 4.01
CA GLY A 54 14.35 -16.94 3.72
C GLY A 54 14.24 -18.28 3.00
N VAL A 55 13.01 -18.62 2.63
CA VAL A 55 12.61 -19.88 2.00
C VAL A 55 11.83 -19.58 0.73
N HIS A 56 12.17 -20.27 -0.35
CA HIS A 56 11.43 -20.25 -1.60
C HIS A 56 10.28 -21.28 -1.54
N GLN A 57 9.04 -20.80 -1.48
CA GLN A 57 7.82 -21.60 -1.60
C GLN A 57 7.26 -21.47 -3.02
N GLN A 58 6.21 -22.22 -3.36
CA GLN A 58 5.65 -22.23 -4.72
C GLN A 58 5.08 -20.86 -5.14
N GLU A 59 4.48 -20.16 -4.19
CA GLU A 59 3.70 -18.94 -4.38
C GLU A 59 4.41 -17.67 -3.88
N ARG A 60 5.41 -17.84 -2.99
CA ARG A 60 6.09 -16.73 -2.31
C ARG A 60 7.52 -17.06 -1.91
N TRP A 61 8.31 -16.02 -1.72
CA TRP A 61 9.47 -16.06 -0.84
C TRP A 61 9.01 -15.60 0.54
N VAL A 62 9.40 -16.33 1.59
CA VAL A 62 9.03 -16.05 2.99
C VAL A 62 10.25 -16.03 3.89
N PHE A 63 10.27 -15.11 4.84
CA PHE A 63 11.32 -15.02 5.84
C PHE A 63 10.81 -14.46 7.16
N THR A 64 11.10 -15.14 8.27
CA THR A 64 10.93 -14.57 9.62
C THR A 64 12.33 -14.40 10.21
N PRO A 65 12.92 -13.20 10.15
CA PRO A 65 14.28 -12.97 10.64
C PRO A 65 14.37 -13.12 12.17
N THR A 66 15.61 -13.29 12.63
CA THR A 66 16.04 -13.18 14.02
C THR A 66 16.98 -11.96 14.16
N GLU A 67 17.37 -11.59 15.39
CA GLU A 67 18.33 -10.49 15.59
C GLU A 67 19.70 -10.77 14.95
N ASP A 68 20.09 -12.04 14.81
CA ASP A 68 21.33 -12.44 14.12
C ASP A 68 21.25 -12.23 12.59
N ASP A 69 20.06 -11.96 12.08
CA ASP A 69 19.80 -11.68 10.67
C ASP A 69 19.73 -10.19 10.35
N VAL A 70 20.10 -9.28 11.26
CA VAL A 70 20.12 -7.84 10.98
C VAL A 70 21.12 -7.53 9.84
N GLY A 71 20.65 -6.83 8.81
CA GLY A 71 21.44 -6.50 7.64
C GLY A 71 20.64 -6.44 6.34
N ASP A 72 21.37 -6.30 5.24
CA ASP A 72 20.85 -6.14 3.89
C ASP A 72 21.11 -7.40 3.05
N TYR A 73 20.05 -7.96 2.45
CA TYR A 73 20.11 -9.18 1.64
C TYR A 73 19.50 -8.95 0.26
N PRO A 74 20.30 -8.92 -0.82
CA PRO A 74 19.75 -8.79 -2.16
C PRO A 74 18.91 -10.04 -2.49
N LEU A 75 17.69 -9.80 -2.96
CA LEU A 75 16.78 -10.81 -3.47
C LEU A 75 16.60 -10.60 -4.97
N THR A 76 16.88 -11.65 -5.75
CA THR A 76 16.67 -11.67 -7.19
C THR A 76 15.58 -12.67 -7.54
N LEU A 77 14.60 -12.21 -8.30
CA LEU A 77 13.53 -13.00 -8.90
C LEU A 77 13.79 -13.13 -10.40
N THR A 78 13.95 -14.34 -10.91
CA THR A 78 14.10 -14.61 -12.34
C THR A 78 12.91 -15.42 -12.83
N VAL A 79 12.28 -14.97 -13.92
CA VAL A 79 11.12 -15.63 -14.51
C VAL A 79 11.53 -16.33 -15.80
N HIS A 80 11.18 -17.61 -15.92
CA HIS A 80 11.51 -18.46 -17.05
C HIS A 80 10.25 -18.95 -17.76
N ASP A 81 10.34 -19.15 -19.07
CA ASP A 81 9.35 -19.92 -19.84
C ASP A 81 9.59 -21.44 -19.75
N ASP A 82 8.79 -22.21 -20.48
CA ASP A 82 8.85 -23.67 -20.56
C ASP A 82 10.11 -24.19 -21.27
N THR A 83 10.83 -23.34 -22.00
CA THR A 83 12.14 -23.64 -22.60
C THR A 83 13.31 -23.30 -21.67
N ASN A 84 13.02 -22.87 -20.43
CA ASN A 84 13.98 -22.34 -19.45
C ASN A 84 14.63 -21.01 -19.86
N THR A 85 14.08 -20.31 -20.87
CA THR A 85 14.55 -18.99 -21.29
C THR A 85 14.15 -17.93 -20.26
N VAL A 86 15.09 -17.08 -19.86
CA VAL A 86 14.81 -15.96 -18.95
C VAL A 86 13.98 -14.90 -19.67
N LEU A 87 12.75 -14.69 -19.20
CA LEU A 87 11.83 -13.66 -19.71
C LEU A 87 11.92 -12.34 -18.94
N ALA A 88 12.24 -12.40 -17.64
CA ALA A 88 12.36 -11.23 -16.80
C ALA A 88 13.29 -11.48 -15.61
N THR A 89 13.90 -10.43 -15.10
CA THR A 89 14.63 -10.43 -13.82
C THR A 89 14.25 -9.18 -13.04
N ALA A 90 13.84 -9.36 -11.79
CA ALA A 90 13.53 -8.29 -10.85
C ALA A 90 14.43 -8.42 -9.61
N ARG A 91 14.76 -7.28 -8.99
CA ARG A 91 15.65 -7.23 -7.82
C ARG A 91 15.08 -6.31 -6.75
N THR A 92 15.26 -6.68 -5.50
CA THR A 92 14.97 -5.86 -4.32
C THR A 92 16.02 -6.09 -3.25
N MET A 93 16.13 -5.17 -2.31
CA MET A 93 16.89 -5.35 -1.09
C MET A 93 15.95 -5.75 0.04
N VAL A 94 16.15 -6.92 0.64
CA VAL A 94 15.51 -7.25 1.91
C VAL A 94 16.35 -6.61 3.02
N ARG A 95 15.79 -5.62 3.71
CA ARG A 95 16.44 -4.90 4.79
C ARG A 95 15.87 -5.33 6.13
N VAL A 96 16.66 -6.04 6.92
CA VAL A 96 16.31 -6.49 8.27
C VAL A 96 16.80 -5.46 9.28
N THR A 97 15.88 -4.85 10.02
CA THR A 97 16.19 -3.85 11.04
C THR A 97 16.06 -4.44 12.44
N SER A 98 17.05 -4.19 13.31
CA SER A 98 17.02 -4.67 14.70
C SER A 98 15.81 -4.11 15.46
N LYS A 99 15.22 -4.91 16.36
CA LYS A 99 14.16 -4.43 17.26
C LYS A 99 14.64 -3.35 18.22
N GLN A 100 15.94 -3.24 18.45
CA GLN A 100 16.54 -2.24 19.35
C GLN A 100 16.46 -0.80 18.80
N ALA A 101 16.13 -0.61 17.52
CA ALA A 101 15.93 0.71 16.95
C ALA A 101 14.74 1.42 17.64
N THR A 102 15.02 2.61 18.18
CA THR A 102 14.13 3.30 19.12
C THR A 102 13.59 4.59 18.51
N ALA A 103 12.27 4.78 18.58
CA ALA A 103 11.62 6.03 18.20
C ALA A 103 10.23 6.18 18.85
N ASP A 104 9.74 7.41 18.91
CA ASP A 104 8.36 7.75 19.24
C ASP A 104 7.83 8.64 18.11
N PHE A 105 6.82 8.17 17.37
CA PHE A 105 6.31 8.87 16.18
C PHE A 105 4.85 9.26 16.32
N GLY A 106 4.53 10.52 16.02
CA GLY A 106 3.21 10.94 15.57
C GLY A 106 3.00 10.53 14.11
N VAL A 107 2.05 9.62 13.84
CA VAL A 107 1.81 9.06 12.51
C VAL A 107 0.41 9.44 12.01
N LEU A 108 0.33 10.14 10.89
CA LEU A 108 -0.92 10.40 10.18
C LEU A 108 -1.09 9.39 9.04
N MET A 109 -2.10 8.53 9.13
CA MET A 109 -2.42 7.58 8.05
C MET A 109 -3.57 8.10 7.20
N VAL A 110 -3.31 8.35 5.91
CA VAL A 110 -4.29 8.85 4.94
C VAL A 110 -4.58 7.79 3.91
N GLY A 111 -5.86 7.56 3.58
CA GLY A 111 -6.19 6.60 2.53
C GLY A 111 -7.68 6.47 2.24
N ASP A 112 -8.00 5.42 1.48
CA ASP A 112 -9.35 5.15 1.02
C ASP A 112 -10.10 4.13 1.91
N SER A 113 -10.98 3.30 1.32
CA SER A 113 -11.69 2.23 2.02
C SER A 113 -10.77 1.22 2.70
N LEU A 114 -9.57 0.99 2.20
CA LEU A 114 -8.59 0.09 2.81
C LEU A 114 -8.09 0.64 4.16
N THR A 115 -7.95 1.97 4.26
CA THR A 115 -7.62 2.65 5.52
C THR A 115 -8.84 2.82 6.39
N HIS A 116 -9.99 3.11 5.78
CA HIS A 116 -11.28 3.21 6.46
C HIS A 116 -11.65 1.96 7.26
N ALA A 117 -11.22 0.77 6.81
CA ALA A 117 -11.44 -0.48 7.52
C ALA A 117 -10.77 -0.53 8.90
N SER A 118 -9.81 0.36 9.19
CA SER A 118 -9.08 0.49 10.46
C SER A 118 -8.27 -0.76 10.89
N VAL A 119 -8.26 -1.84 10.12
CA VAL A 119 -7.57 -3.09 10.50
C VAL A 119 -6.06 -2.98 10.40
N TYR A 120 -5.50 -2.47 9.29
CA TYR A 120 -4.04 -2.35 9.17
C TYR A 120 -3.45 -1.24 10.04
N PRO A 121 -4.11 -0.07 10.25
CA PRO A 121 -3.63 0.92 11.22
C PRO A 121 -3.61 0.35 12.63
N ARG A 122 -4.66 -0.40 13.03
CA ARG A 122 -4.70 -1.13 14.29
C ARG A 122 -3.56 -2.13 14.41
N GLN A 123 -3.31 -2.95 13.38
CA GLN A 123 -2.23 -3.94 13.45
C GLN A 123 -0.86 -3.27 13.59
N ALA A 124 -0.61 -2.15 12.91
CA ALA A 124 0.62 -1.38 13.09
C ALA A 124 0.77 -0.86 14.53
N LEU A 125 -0.33 -0.37 15.13
CA LEU A 125 -0.35 0.05 16.53
C LEU A 125 -0.09 -1.12 17.49
N GLU A 126 -0.81 -2.24 17.35
CA GLU A 126 -0.66 -3.46 18.15
C GLU A 126 0.79 -3.99 18.09
N ASN A 127 1.41 -3.98 16.90
CA ASN A 127 2.80 -4.38 16.75
C ASN A 127 3.75 -3.47 17.55
N CYS A 128 3.56 -2.15 17.49
CA CYS A 128 4.34 -1.18 18.25
C CYS A 128 4.08 -1.25 19.77
N GLU A 129 2.86 -1.57 20.21
CA GLU A 129 2.54 -1.75 21.64
C GLU A 129 3.30 -2.93 22.26
N THR A 130 3.61 -3.95 21.45
CA THR A 130 4.45 -5.09 21.86
C THR A 130 5.95 -4.88 21.65
N ASP A 131 6.35 -3.71 21.13
CA ASP A 131 7.74 -3.35 20.89
C ASP A 131 8.22 -2.31 21.92
N GLU A 132 9.20 -2.69 22.74
CA GLU A 132 9.70 -1.83 23.83
C GLU A 132 10.47 -0.58 23.33
N HIS A 133 10.83 -0.53 22.05
CA HIS A 133 11.68 0.53 21.48
C HIS A 133 10.94 1.43 20.50
N LEU A 134 9.84 0.98 19.89
CA LEU A 134 9.08 1.77 18.93
C LEU A 134 7.68 2.05 19.46
N GLN A 135 7.38 3.33 19.69
CA GLN A 135 6.04 3.78 20.02
C GLN A 135 5.49 4.64 18.88
N ILE A 136 4.18 4.52 18.64
CA ILE A 136 3.48 5.39 17.69
C ILE A 136 2.20 5.93 18.30
N ARG A 137 1.86 7.15 17.92
CA ARG A 137 0.55 7.75 18.16
C ARG A 137 -0.11 8.06 16.82
N LEU A 138 -1.23 7.42 16.55
CA LEU A 138 -2.00 7.71 15.34
C LEU A 138 -2.73 9.05 15.47
N ILE A 139 -2.56 9.88 14.44
CA ILE A 139 -3.17 11.20 14.26
C ILE A 139 -4.32 11.04 13.26
N GLY A 140 -5.37 11.82 13.43
CA GLY A 140 -6.52 11.82 12.53
C GLY A 140 -7.75 12.39 13.19
N SER A 141 -8.59 13.01 12.38
CA SER A 141 -9.94 13.47 12.77
C SER A 141 -10.98 12.35 12.65
N HIS A 142 -10.71 11.30 11.87
CA HIS A 142 -11.65 10.21 11.62
C HIS A 142 -11.35 8.99 12.51
N CYS A 143 -12.39 8.50 13.18
CA CYS A 143 -12.35 7.35 14.09
C CYS A 143 -13.60 6.49 13.89
N PRO A 144 -13.60 5.55 12.92
CA PRO A 144 -14.80 4.76 12.59
C PRO A 144 -15.33 3.91 13.75
N GLN A 145 -14.46 3.49 14.66
CA GLN A 145 -14.79 2.63 15.80
C GLN A 145 -14.63 3.43 17.09
N ALA A 146 -15.75 3.77 17.73
CA ALA A 146 -15.78 4.66 18.90
C ALA A 146 -15.17 4.02 20.16
N ASP A 147 -15.15 2.70 20.24
CA ASP A 147 -14.54 1.90 21.31
C ASP A 147 -13.02 1.76 21.16
N GLU A 148 -12.45 2.20 20.03
CA GLU A 148 -11.01 2.20 19.78
C GLU A 148 -10.48 3.59 19.43
N PRO A 149 -10.51 4.53 20.39
CA PRO A 149 -10.18 5.93 20.13
C PRO A 149 -8.72 6.14 19.72
N SER A 150 -7.80 5.19 19.92
CA SER A 150 -6.41 5.29 19.47
C SER A 150 -6.26 5.03 17.97
N VAL A 151 -7.22 4.38 17.31
CA VAL A 151 -7.17 4.04 15.88
C VAL A 151 -7.79 5.16 15.05
N ARG A 152 -7.12 6.31 15.05
CA ARG A 152 -7.51 7.50 14.28
C ARG A 152 -6.69 7.62 13.01
N HIS A 153 -7.31 8.08 11.94
CA HIS A 153 -6.68 8.22 10.62
C HIS A 153 -7.51 9.18 9.74
N GLU A 154 -7.14 9.34 8.48
CA GLU A 154 -7.89 10.05 7.44
C GLU A 154 -8.23 9.05 6.33
N GLY A 155 -9.09 8.09 6.67
CA GLY A 155 -9.43 6.93 5.83
C GLY A 155 -10.90 6.96 5.43
N TYR A 156 -11.18 7.14 4.13
CA TYR A 156 -12.54 7.37 3.63
C TYR A 156 -12.90 6.45 2.47
N GLY A 157 -14.02 5.73 2.62
CA GLY A 157 -14.49 4.80 1.59
C GLY A 157 -14.75 5.49 0.25
N GLY A 158 -14.18 4.93 -0.83
CA GLY A 158 -14.35 5.45 -2.20
C GLY A 158 -13.49 6.68 -2.55
N TRP A 159 -12.65 7.16 -1.63
CA TRP A 159 -11.86 8.36 -1.88
C TRP A 159 -10.66 8.09 -2.79
N THR A 160 -10.30 9.12 -3.57
CA THR A 160 -9.16 9.15 -4.49
C THR A 160 -8.18 10.24 -4.04
N ALA A 161 -6.97 10.26 -4.59
CA ALA A 161 -6.03 11.37 -4.36
C ALA A 161 -6.66 12.72 -4.77
N LYS A 162 -7.44 12.73 -5.85
CA LYS A 162 -8.21 13.90 -6.29
C LYS A 162 -9.14 14.43 -5.21
N LEU A 163 -9.94 13.56 -4.59
CA LEU A 163 -10.90 13.99 -3.58
C LEU A 163 -10.21 14.63 -2.37
N PHE A 164 -9.08 14.09 -1.90
CA PHE A 164 -8.31 14.73 -0.83
C PHE A 164 -7.80 16.14 -1.19
N THR A 165 -7.57 16.43 -2.47
CA THR A 165 -7.04 17.75 -2.89
C THR A 165 -8.09 18.75 -3.38
N SER A 166 -9.35 18.34 -3.51
CA SER A 166 -10.36 19.15 -4.21
C SER A 166 -11.79 18.98 -3.73
N HIS A 167 -12.10 17.96 -2.92
CA HIS A 167 -13.47 17.72 -2.48
C HIS A 167 -13.88 18.70 -1.38
N PHE A 168 -14.88 19.52 -1.68
CA PHE A 168 -15.55 20.40 -0.74
C PHE A 168 -17.04 20.41 -1.07
N ASN A 169 -17.87 20.21 -0.05
CA ASN A 169 -19.32 20.35 -0.16
C ASN A 169 -19.84 21.10 1.06
N ASP A 170 -20.36 22.30 0.83
CA ASP A 170 -20.94 23.19 1.82
C ASP A 170 -22.44 22.95 2.05
N ASP A 171 -23.03 21.95 1.36
CA ASP A 171 -24.41 21.54 1.58
C ASP A 171 -24.58 20.96 3.00
N PRO A 172 -25.33 21.63 3.88
CA PRO A 172 -25.55 21.14 5.24
C PRO A 172 -26.37 19.85 5.28
N ASP A 173 -27.08 19.52 4.20
CA ASP A 173 -27.90 18.31 4.05
C ASP A 173 -27.12 17.19 3.31
N TYR A 174 -25.80 17.30 3.16
CA TYR A 174 -25.00 16.27 2.50
C TYR A 174 -25.09 14.92 3.22
N GLU A 175 -25.76 13.96 2.59
CA GLU A 175 -25.95 12.60 3.13
C GLU A 175 -24.75 11.66 2.86
N GLY A 176 -23.69 12.14 2.19
CA GLY A 176 -22.52 11.30 1.90
C GLY A 176 -21.59 11.14 3.10
N TYR A 177 -20.68 10.16 3.00
CA TYR A 177 -19.88 9.70 4.14
C TYR A 177 -18.94 10.77 4.74
N ARG A 178 -18.44 11.71 3.92
CA ARG A 178 -17.58 12.83 4.33
C ARG A 178 -17.72 13.97 3.31
N ALA A 179 -18.21 15.14 3.73
CA ALA A 179 -18.56 16.25 2.85
C ALA A 179 -17.37 17.02 2.27
N CYS A 180 -16.28 17.09 3.02
CA CYS A 180 -15.10 17.87 2.65
C CYS A 180 -13.82 17.11 2.97
N SER A 181 -12.80 17.34 2.15
CA SER A 181 -11.43 16.95 2.46
C SER A 181 -11.01 17.52 3.82
N PRO A 182 -10.34 16.73 4.68
CA PRO A 182 -9.81 17.23 5.95
C PRO A 182 -8.71 18.28 5.77
N PHE A 183 -8.16 18.44 4.55
CA PHE A 183 -7.03 19.33 4.29
C PHE A 183 -7.43 20.60 3.53
N LEU A 184 -8.71 20.76 3.17
CA LEU A 184 -9.16 21.84 2.30
C LEU A 184 -10.01 22.84 3.09
N PHE A 185 -9.58 24.10 3.10
CA PHE A 185 -10.18 25.16 3.91
C PHE A 185 -10.35 26.43 3.08
N HIS A 186 -11.27 27.31 3.50
CA HIS A 186 -11.35 28.66 2.98
C HIS A 186 -10.24 29.53 3.59
N ASN A 187 -9.50 30.24 2.74
CA ASN A 187 -8.56 31.26 3.17
C ASN A 187 -9.27 32.59 3.51
N ASP A 188 -8.50 33.62 3.90
CA ASP A 188 -9.02 34.93 4.27
C ASP A 188 -9.80 35.63 3.12
N GLN A 189 -9.54 35.25 1.87
CA GLN A 189 -10.25 35.73 0.69
C GLN A 189 -11.51 34.90 0.36
N GLY A 190 -11.76 33.82 1.11
CA GLY A 190 -12.88 32.90 0.88
C GLY A 190 -12.61 31.88 -0.24
N GLU A 191 -11.38 31.73 -0.72
CA GLU A 191 -11.01 30.73 -1.73
C GLU A 191 -10.60 29.42 -1.07
N LEU A 192 -10.87 28.28 -1.73
CA LEU A 192 -10.49 26.96 -1.21
C LEU A 192 -9.03 26.66 -1.50
N GLU A 193 -8.27 26.34 -0.45
CA GLU A 193 -6.87 25.94 -0.56
C GLU A 193 -6.53 24.80 0.39
N LEU A 194 -5.45 24.07 0.06
CA LEU A 194 -4.92 23.04 0.95
C LEU A 194 -4.17 23.73 2.08
N ASP A 195 -4.63 23.51 3.32
CA ASP A 195 -4.06 24.10 4.52
C ASP A 195 -3.79 23.01 5.56
N PHE A 196 -2.62 22.40 5.41
CA PHE A 196 -2.18 21.35 6.32
C PHE A 196 -1.65 21.92 7.65
N ALA A 197 -1.25 23.19 7.69
CA ALA A 197 -0.84 23.84 8.93
C ALA A 197 -2.04 23.94 9.87
N ARG A 198 -3.18 24.41 9.36
CA ARG A 198 -4.44 24.41 10.10
C ARG A 198 -4.89 23.01 10.51
N TYR A 199 -4.77 22.03 9.63
CA TYR A 199 -5.05 20.64 10.01
C TYR A 199 -4.19 20.19 11.21
N CYS A 200 -2.89 20.51 11.21
CA CYS A 200 -1.98 20.19 12.32
C CYS A 200 -2.35 20.95 13.60
N GLU A 201 -2.78 22.21 13.51
CA GLU A 201 -3.32 22.98 14.65
C GLU A 201 -4.53 22.28 15.28
N GLU A 202 -5.50 21.88 14.46
CA GLU A 202 -6.75 21.29 14.93
C GLU A 202 -6.57 19.84 15.43
N GLN A 203 -5.73 19.03 14.78
CA GLN A 203 -5.65 17.58 15.00
C GLN A 203 -4.37 17.12 15.72
N ASN A 204 -3.35 17.97 15.83
CA ASN A 204 -2.05 17.60 16.40
C ASN A 204 -1.39 18.72 17.22
N ALA A 205 -2.19 19.60 17.85
CA ALA A 205 -1.72 20.68 18.72
C ALA A 205 -0.67 21.60 18.04
N GLY A 206 -0.81 21.83 16.74
CA GLY A 206 0.06 22.70 15.93
C GLY A 206 1.36 22.05 15.49
N SER A 207 1.64 20.80 15.87
CA SER A 207 2.85 20.09 15.44
C SER A 207 2.59 19.33 14.14
N ALA A 208 3.53 19.36 13.20
CA ALA A 208 3.51 18.43 12.07
C ALA A 208 3.66 16.98 12.57
N PRO A 209 3.08 15.98 11.89
CA PRO A 209 3.37 14.58 12.16
C PRO A 209 4.83 14.24 11.80
N ASP A 210 5.44 13.30 12.52
CA ASP A 210 6.75 12.76 12.15
C ASP A 210 6.65 11.94 10.87
N VAL A 211 5.54 11.22 10.69
CA VAL A 211 5.29 10.35 9.54
C VAL A 211 3.88 10.58 8.98
N VAL A 212 3.77 10.71 7.67
CA VAL A 212 2.50 10.66 6.92
C VAL A 212 2.53 9.48 5.97
N THR A 213 1.46 8.69 5.93
CA THR A 213 1.31 7.66 4.89
C THR A 213 0.14 7.97 3.97
N PHE A 214 0.31 7.73 2.67
CA PHE A 214 -0.78 7.77 1.69
C PHE A 214 -0.99 6.36 1.12
N PHE A 215 -2.16 5.78 1.40
CA PHE A 215 -2.60 4.51 0.83
C PHE A 215 -3.85 4.72 -0.02
N LEU A 216 -3.61 5.13 -1.26
CA LEU A 216 -4.61 5.54 -2.26
C LEU A 216 -4.27 4.88 -3.60
N GLY A 217 -5.17 5.01 -4.58
CA GLY A 217 -4.99 4.45 -5.91
C GLY A 217 -6.07 3.47 -6.35
N PRO A 218 -6.55 2.52 -5.51
CA PRO A 218 -7.60 1.59 -5.90
C PRO A 218 -8.80 2.27 -6.58
N ASN A 219 -9.35 3.33 -5.96
CA ASN A 219 -10.48 4.08 -6.52
C ASN A 219 -10.09 4.95 -7.72
N ASP A 220 -8.87 5.49 -7.74
CA ASP A 220 -8.36 6.34 -8.82
C ASP A 220 -8.34 5.60 -10.16
N ILE A 221 -8.07 4.29 -10.14
CA ILE A 221 -7.91 3.44 -11.32
C ILE A 221 -9.05 2.45 -11.52
N PHE A 222 -10.00 2.37 -10.59
CA PHE A 222 -11.01 1.31 -10.56
C PHE A 222 -11.83 1.25 -11.85
N ALA A 223 -12.33 2.41 -12.28
CA ALA A 223 -13.20 2.54 -13.44
C ALA A 223 -12.46 2.71 -14.78
N ALA A 224 -11.12 2.74 -14.75
CA ALA A 224 -10.34 2.94 -15.97
C ALA A 224 -10.33 1.68 -16.84
N ASP A 225 -10.19 1.89 -18.13
CA ASP A 225 -10.02 0.87 -19.16
C ASP A 225 -8.71 1.09 -19.94
N ASP A 226 -8.47 0.28 -20.96
CA ASP A 226 -7.26 0.39 -21.77
C ASP A 226 -7.09 1.74 -22.49
N ALA A 227 -8.19 2.46 -22.74
CA ALA A 227 -8.14 3.76 -23.39
C ALA A 227 -7.93 4.91 -22.40
N SER A 228 -8.33 4.73 -21.13
CA SER A 228 -8.34 5.78 -20.11
C SER A 228 -7.31 5.60 -19.00
N ILE A 229 -6.68 4.44 -18.87
CA ILE A 229 -5.80 4.13 -17.74
C ILE A 229 -4.60 5.09 -17.63
N ASP A 230 -3.98 5.48 -18.73
CA ASP A 230 -2.84 6.41 -18.68
C ASP A 230 -3.27 7.80 -18.20
N ALA A 231 -4.46 8.27 -18.61
CA ALA A 231 -5.00 9.55 -18.17
C ALA A 231 -5.38 9.51 -16.67
N ALA A 232 -6.04 8.44 -16.23
CA ALA A 232 -6.43 8.25 -14.84
C ALA A 232 -5.21 8.18 -13.91
N VAL A 233 -4.17 7.43 -14.30
CA VAL A 233 -2.92 7.36 -13.53
C VAL A 233 -2.21 8.71 -13.53
N THR A 234 -2.14 9.41 -14.66
CA THR A 234 -1.50 10.74 -14.73
C THR A 234 -2.20 11.75 -13.82
N GLU A 235 -3.54 11.78 -13.83
CA GLU A 235 -4.33 12.64 -12.93
C GLU A 235 -4.07 12.30 -11.47
N SER A 236 -4.13 11.01 -11.09
CA SER A 236 -3.89 10.57 -9.72
C SER A 236 -2.48 10.97 -9.24
N ILE A 237 -1.44 10.75 -10.05
CA ILE A 237 -0.05 11.11 -9.70
C ILE A 237 0.11 12.62 -9.50
N GLY A 238 -0.54 13.45 -10.32
CA GLY A 238 -0.56 14.90 -10.11
C GLY A 238 -1.20 15.29 -8.78
N HIS A 239 -2.19 14.54 -8.30
CA HIS A 239 -2.76 14.75 -6.97
C HIS A 239 -1.87 14.23 -5.84
N PHE A 240 -1.12 13.12 -6.04
CA PHE A 240 -0.08 12.71 -5.10
C PHE A 240 1.00 13.78 -4.95
N ASP A 241 1.46 14.40 -6.05
CA ASP A 241 2.42 15.51 -5.99
C ASP A 241 1.88 16.66 -5.11
N ARG A 242 0.62 17.08 -5.31
CA ARG A 242 -0.01 18.12 -4.50
C ARG A 242 -0.12 17.76 -3.01
N LEU A 243 -0.42 16.50 -2.69
CA LEU A 243 -0.49 16.02 -1.30
C LEU A 243 0.91 16.02 -0.64
N ILE A 244 1.94 15.62 -1.39
CA ILE A 244 3.33 15.66 -0.93
C ILE A 244 3.78 17.10 -0.69
N GLU A 245 3.53 18.00 -1.66
CA GLU A 245 3.85 19.42 -1.56
C GLU A 245 3.16 20.08 -0.37
N MET A 246 1.88 19.75 -0.13
CA MET A 246 1.11 20.23 1.01
C MET A 246 1.77 19.84 2.35
N VAL A 247 2.17 18.59 2.53
CA VAL A 247 2.85 18.14 3.76
C VAL A 247 4.21 18.83 3.92
N ARG A 248 5.02 18.85 2.85
CA ARG A 248 6.36 19.46 2.86
C ARG A 248 6.33 20.97 3.09
N GLY A 249 5.24 21.64 2.70
CA GLY A 249 5.04 23.07 2.93
C GLY A 249 4.91 23.45 4.41
N VAL A 250 4.53 22.50 5.27
CA VAL A 250 4.44 22.71 6.73
C VAL A 250 5.73 22.28 7.41
N ASP A 251 6.21 21.07 7.11
CA ASP A 251 7.48 20.58 7.65
C ASP A 251 8.18 19.69 6.62
N SER A 252 9.36 20.14 6.15
CA SER A 252 10.16 19.38 5.20
C SER A 252 10.79 18.12 5.80
N THR A 253 10.78 17.95 7.12
CA THR A 253 11.34 16.79 7.83
C THR A 253 10.36 15.65 8.04
N THR A 254 9.05 15.89 7.92
CA THR A 254 8.01 14.84 7.98
C THR A 254 8.30 13.75 6.95
N VAL A 255 8.45 12.50 7.38
CA VAL A 255 8.67 11.38 6.47
C VAL A 255 7.35 11.01 5.79
N ILE A 256 7.38 10.77 4.48
CA ILE A 256 6.19 10.42 3.70
C ILE A 256 6.34 9.00 3.15
N GLY A 257 5.40 8.12 3.48
CA GLY A 257 5.29 6.77 2.94
C GLY A 257 4.14 6.66 1.94
N LEU A 258 4.43 6.37 0.67
CA LEU A 258 3.41 6.04 -0.32
C LEU A 258 3.24 4.53 -0.38
N LEU A 259 2.12 4.02 0.14
CA LEU A 259 1.81 2.60 0.07
C LEU A 259 1.41 2.25 -1.36
N LEU A 260 2.17 1.35 -1.98
CA LEU A 260 1.86 0.89 -3.33
C LEU A 260 0.51 0.15 -3.33
N PRO A 261 -0.43 0.46 -4.25
CA PRO A 261 -1.75 -0.14 -4.27
C PRO A 261 -1.70 -1.67 -4.23
N THR A 262 -2.44 -2.28 -3.30
CA THR A 262 -2.45 -3.74 -3.18
C THR A 262 -3.10 -4.39 -4.41
N PRO A 263 -2.60 -5.56 -4.83
CA PRO A 263 -3.25 -6.37 -5.86
C PRO A 263 -4.63 -6.83 -5.39
N PRO A 264 -5.53 -7.19 -6.32
CA PRO A 264 -6.84 -7.69 -5.97
C PRO A 264 -6.80 -9.15 -5.51
N ALA A 265 -7.91 -9.63 -4.95
CA ALA A 265 -8.15 -11.04 -4.70
C ALA A 265 -7.82 -11.92 -5.92
N ALA A 266 -7.40 -13.17 -5.69
CA ALA A 266 -6.85 -14.04 -6.73
C ALA A 266 -7.84 -14.51 -7.80
N SER A 267 -9.16 -14.42 -7.55
CA SER A 267 -10.21 -14.97 -8.43
C SER A 267 -11.15 -13.92 -9.01
N GLN A 268 -11.63 -14.17 -10.23
CA GLN A 268 -12.74 -13.41 -10.82
C GLN A 268 -14.04 -13.55 -10.02
N ASP A 269 -14.23 -14.66 -9.29
CA ASP A 269 -15.39 -14.88 -8.41
C ASP A 269 -15.55 -13.71 -7.42
N ALA A 270 -14.43 -13.19 -6.90
CA ALA A 270 -14.40 -12.11 -5.94
C ALA A 270 -14.96 -10.79 -6.51
N PHE A 271 -14.66 -10.51 -7.78
CA PHE A 271 -15.22 -9.37 -8.49
C PHE A 271 -16.67 -9.61 -8.90
N GLY A 272 -17.02 -10.84 -9.30
CA GLY A 272 -18.40 -11.22 -9.59
C GLY A 272 -19.31 -11.01 -8.38
N ALA A 273 -18.82 -11.32 -7.19
CA ALA A 273 -19.57 -11.16 -5.94
C ALA A 273 -19.89 -9.69 -5.61
N ASN A 274 -18.98 -8.73 -5.86
CA ASN A 274 -19.22 -7.32 -5.52
C ASN A 274 -19.74 -6.47 -6.69
N TYR A 275 -19.37 -6.83 -7.91
CA TYR A 275 -19.52 -5.97 -9.08
C TYR A 275 -20.22 -6.69 -10.24
N GLY A 276 -20.61 -7.96 -10.08
CA GLY A 276 -21.20 -8.74 -11.17
C GLY A 276 -20.30 -8.75 -12.41
N CYS A 277 -20.85 -8.32 -13.54
CA CYS A 277 -20.13 -8.25 -14.82
C CYS A 277 -19.51 -6.88 -15.12
N THR A 278 -19.59 -5.90 -14.20
CA THR A 278 -19.13 -4.53 -14.48
C THR A 278 -17.64 -4.33 -14.22
N GLN A 279 -16.97 -5.31 -13.61
CA GLN A 279 -15.54 -5.24 -13.38
C GLN A 279 -14.84 -6.59 -13.57
N SER A 280 -13.84 -6.59 -14.44
CA SER A 280 -12.94 -7.72 -14.65
C SER A 280 -11.76 -7.63 -13.70
N ARG A 281 -11.43 -8.74 -13.04
CA ARG A 281 -10.19 -8.87 -12.26
C ARG A 281 -8.97 -8.53 -13.12
N TRP A 282 -8.97 -8.97 -14.38
CA TRP A 282 -7.84 -8.75 -15.28
C TRP A 282 -7.66 -7.27 -15.62
N GLN A 283 -8.76 -6.54 -15.86
CA GLN A 283 -8.68 -5.10 -16.11
C GLN A 283 -8.14 -4.38 -14.87
N TYR A 284 -8.72 -4.63 -13.69
CA TYR A 284 -8.26 -4.01 -12.45
C TYR A 284 -6.78 -4.29 -12.19
N ARG A 285 -6.32 -5.54 -12.38
CA ARG A 285 -4.91 -5.90 -12.18
C ARG A 285 -3.98 -5.18 -13.16
N ARG A 286 -4.37 -5.02 -14.43
CA ARG A 286 -3.59 -4.23 -15.40
C ARG A 286 -3.51 -2.76 -14.99
N ASN A 287 -4.62 -2.20 -14.53
CA ASN A 287 -4.69 -0.82 -14.06
C ASN A 287 -3.81 -0.59 -12.83
N GLN A 288 -3.90 -1.47 -11.84
CA GLN A 288 -3.08 -1.44 -10.62
C GLN A 288 -1.58 -1.55 -10.95
N HIS A 289 -1.21 -2.48 -11.85
CA HIS A 289 0.17 -2.57 -12.33
C HIS A 289 0.59 -1.27 -13.03
N ARG A 290 -0.24 -0.68 -13.89
CA ARG A 290 0.14 0.57 -14.56
C ARG A 290 0.38 1.69 -13.55
N MET A 291 -0.45 1.82 -12.53
CA MET A 291 -0.25 2.80 -11.46
C MET A 291 1.06 2.59 -10.71
N ILE A 292 1.36 1.36 -10.26
CA ILE A 292 2.62 1.06 -9.57
C ILE A 292 3.83 1.37 -10.45
N GLN A 293 3.76 1.07 -11.74
CA GLN A 293 4.84 1.41 -12.67
C GLN A 293 5.12 2.92 -12.65
N VAL A 294 4.08 3.75 -12.78
CA VAL A 294 4.24 5.21 -12.79
C VAL A 294 4.65 5.74 -11.42
N MET A 295 4.17 5.16 -10.32
CA MET A 295 4.63 5.50 -8.97
C MET A 295 6.12 5.20 -8.78
N LEU A 296 6.60 4.05 -9.25
CA LEU A 296 8.03 3.71 -9.23
C LEU A 296 8.83 4.68 -10.09
N GLU A 297 8.38 4.99 -11.30
CA GLU A 297 9.04 5.95 -12.21
C GLU A 297 9.10 7.36 -11.61
N ARG A 298 8.07 7.79 -10.87
CA ARG A 298 7.95 9.15 -10.32
C ARG A 298 8.61 9.33 -8.95
N PHE A 299 8.53 8.32 -8.09
CA PHE A 299 8.82 8.48 -6.66
C PHE A 299 9.92 7.56 -6.11
N ALA A 300 10.41 6.57 -6.86
CA ALA A 300 11.53 5.76 -6.39
C ALA A 300 12.83 6.59 -6.31
N ASP A 301 13.80 6.09 -5.53
CA ASP A 301 15.12 6.72 -5.34
C ASP A 301 15.05 8.13 -4.69
N ARG A 302 13.96 8.44 -3.98
CA ARG A 302 13.72 9.71 -3.24
C ARG A 302 13.75 9.54 -1.71
N GLU A 303 14.27 8.42 -1.22
CA GLU A 303 14.38 8.14 0.22
C GLU A 303 15.25 9.17 0.95
N GLY A 304 16.24 9.76 0.26
CA GLY A 304 17.05 10.86 0.79
C GLY A 304 16.28 12.17 1.01
N GLU A 305 15.10 12.30 0.42
CA GLU A 305 14.15 13.41 0.65
C GLU A 305 13.12 13.03 1.73
N GLY A 306 13.26 11.88 2.39
CA GLY A 306 12.26 11.35 3.32
C GLY A 306 10.97 10.90 2.62
N LEU A 307 11.01 10.56 1.32
CA LEU A 307 9.88 10.00 0.57
C LEU A 307 10.15 8.53 0.26
N PHE A 308 9.27 7.64 0.71
CA PHE A 308 9.44 6.19 0.59
C PHE A 308 8.28 5.56 -0.18
N LEU A 309 8.60 4.61 -1.05
CA LEU A 309 7.61 3.69 -1.62
C LEU A 309 7.53 2.44 -0.74
N MET A 310 6.35 2.17 -0.18
CA MET A 310 6.15 1.04 0.71
C MET A 310 5.62 -0.19 -0.05
N PRO A 311 6.28 -1.35 0.07
CA PRO A 311 6.09 -2.51 -0.79
C PRO A 311 4.86 -3.38 -0.44
N VAL A 312 3.79 -2.80 0.10
CA VAL A 312 2.63 -3.57 0.58
C VAL A 312 1.94 -4.35 -0.55
N ASN A 313 2.12 -3.94 -1.80
CA ASN A 313 1.63 -4.64 -2.99
C ASN A 313 2.18 -6.06 -3.12
N VAL A 314 3.42 -6.33 -2.69
CA VAL A 314 4.02 -7.67 -2.80
C VAL A 314 3.85 -8.52 -1.54
N SER A 315 3.41 -7.93 -0.43
CA SER A 315 3.34 -8.60 0.87
C SER A 315 2.04 -9.37 1.11
N ILE A 316 0.95 -9.04 0.39
CA ILE A 316 -0.37 -9.60 0.64
C ILE A 316 -0.61 -10.94 -0.09
N ASP A 317 -1.20 -11.90 0.61
CA ASP A 317 -1.68 -13.16 0.03
C ASP A 317 -3.01 -12.93 -0.72
N CYS A 318 -2.99 -12.94 -2.05
CA CYS A 318 -4.22 -12.74 -2.82
C CYS A 318 -5.21 -13.91 -2.72
N VAL A 319 -4.78 -15.09 -2.26
CA VAL A 319 -5.59 -16.31 -2.17
C VAL A 319 -6.18 -16.46 -0.77
N HIS A 320 -5.35 -16.33 0.27
CA HIS A 320 -5.75 -16.55 1.67
C HIS A 320 -5.89 -15.26 2.48
N GLY A 321 -5.48 -14.12 1.93
CA GLY A 321 -5.61 -12.80 2.56
C GLY A 321 -6.94 -12.12 2.25
N PHE A 322 -7.84 -12.73 1.47
CA PHE A 322 -9.12 -12.16 1.05
C PHE A 322 -10.32 -13.00 1.55
N PRO A 323 -11.49 -12.38 1.75
CA PRO A 323 -12.64 -13.07 2.33
C PRO A 323 -13.23 -14.08 1.35
N THR A 324 -13.71 -15.20 1.91
CA THR A 324 -14.38 -16.26 1.15
C THR A 324 -15.80 -16.51 1.64
N GLN A 325 -16.66 -17.00 0.76
CA GLN A 325 -17.99 -17.53 1.07
C GLN A 325 -18.11 -18.98 0.61
N VAL A 326 -18.89 -19.79 1.34
CA VAL A 326 -19.22 -21.16 0.96
C VAL A 326 -20.60 -21.17 0.32
N GLU A 327 -20.72 -21.74 -0.86
CA GLU A 327 -21.96 -21.78 -1.64
C GLU A 327 -22.07 -23.10 -2.44
N PRO A 328 -23.27 -23.54 -2.85
CA PRO A 328 -23.42 -24.69 -3.74
C PRO A 328 -22.64 -24.50 -5.05
N ALA A 329 -22.02 -25.55 -5.57
CA ALA A 329 -21.28 -25.51 -6.84
C ALA A 329 -22.15 -25.02 -8.02
N ASN A 330 -23.45 -25.34 -7.96
CA ASN A 330 -24.52 -24.77 -8.77
C ASN A 330 -25.86 -25.03 -8.07
N ALA A 331 -26.95 -24.44 -8.58
CA ALA A 331 -28.29 -24.52 -7.98
C ALA A 331 -28.89 -25.93 -7.81
N ARG A 332 -28.26 -26.98 -8.34
CA ARG A 332 -28.72 -28.37 -8.25
C ARG A 332 -27.69 -29.31 -7.62
N SER A 333 -26.59 -28.78 -7.10
CA SER A 333 -25.52 -29.58 -6.51
C SER A 333 -25.60 -29.51 -4.99
N ASP A 334 -25.50 -30.68 -4.35
CA ASP A 334 -25.31 -30.78 -2.90
C ASP A 334 -23.85 -30.53 -2.50
N GLU A 335 -22.94 -30.48 -3.48
CA GLU A 335 -21.53 -30.14 -3.26
C GLU A 335 -21.38 -28.63 -3.08
N THR A 336 -20.67 -28.24 -2.03
CA THR A 336 -20.33 -26.83 -1.77
C THR A 336 -18.92 -26.50 -2.24
N VAL A 337 -18.73 -25.28 -2.72
CA VAL A 337 -17.44 -24.70 -3.07
C VAL A 337 -17.16 -23.47 -2.22
N GLN A 338 -15.89 -23.22 -1.92
CA GLN A 338 -15.43 -22.00 -1.28
C GLN A 338 -14.95 -21.03 -2.37
N ARG A 339 -15.51 -19.83 -2.41
CA ARG A 339 -15.14 -18.78 -3.37
C ARG A 339 -14.68 -17.52 -2.67
N LEU A 340 -13.68 -16.86 -3.23
CA LEU A 340 -13.38 -15.49 -2.86
C LEU A 340 -14.58 -14.60 -3.19
N CYS A 341 -14.91 -13.67 -2.27
CA CYS A 341 -16.16 -12.90 -2.34
C CYS A 341 -15.96 -11.38 -2.21
N ASN A 342 -14.70 -10.91 -2.12
CA ASN A 342 -14.40 -9.49 -2.24
C ASN A 342 -13.18 -9.26 -3.12
N GLY A 343 -13.35 -8.51 -4.21
CA GLY A 343 -12.30 -8.30 -5.22
C GLY A 343 -11.20 -7.32 -4.79
N VAL A 344 -11.54 -6.36 -3.93
CA VAL A 344 -10.65 -5.23 -3.56
C VAL A 344 -10.26 -5.26 -2.09
N HIS A 345 -11.18 -5.59 -1.19
CA HIS A 345 -10.96 -5.48 0.25
C HIS A 345 -10.44 -6.80 0.84
N PRO A 346 -9.25 -6.78 1.48
CA PRO A 346 -8.73 -7.92 2.20
C PRO A 346 -9.63 -8.39 3.34
N SER A 347 -9.41 -9.63 3.77
CA SER A 347 -9.87 -10.11 5.08
C SER A 347 -9.03 -9.48 6.20
N VAL A 348 -9.41 -9.71 7.46
CA VAL A 348 -8.59 -9.28 8.61
C VAL A 348 -7.14 -9.78 8.48
N SER A 349 -6.95 -11.04 8.11
CA SER A 349 -5.63 -11.63 7.86
C SER A 349 -4.81 -10.83 6.83
N GLY A 350 -5.40 -10.51 5.67
CA GLY A 350 -4.71 -9.76 4.63
C GLY A 350 -4.40 -8.31 5.03
N TYR A 351 -5.31 -7.65 5.75
CA TYR A 351 -5.02 -6.33 6.31
C TYR A 351 -3.89 -6.36 7.35
N ARG A 352 -3.79 -7.43 8.14
CA ARG A 352 -2.69 -7.57 9.10
C ARG A 352 -1.33 -7.68 8.42
N GLN A 353 -1.25 -8.37 7.28
CA GLN A 353 -0.02 -8.39 6.46
C GLN A 353 0.39 -6.99 5.99
N ILE A 354 -0.58 -6.10 5.69
CA ILE A 354 -0.29 -4.70 5.37
C ILE A 354 0.25 -3.97 6.61
N GLY A 355 -0.39 -4.17 7.78
CA GLY A 355 0.05 -3.57 9.04
C GLY A 355 1.45 -4.03 9.47
N ASP A 356 1.78 -5.30 9.27
CA ASP A 356 3.12 -5.86 9.53
C ASP A 356 4.18 -5.21 8.64
N ALA A 357 3.88 -5.00 7.36
CA ALA A 357 4.77 -4.31 6.44
C ALA A 357 4.95 -2.82 6.82
N VAL A 358 3.89 -2.15 7.29
CA VAL A 358 3.96 -0.77 7.81
C VAL A 358 4.83 -0.71 9.06
N TYR A 359 4.60 -1.60 10.03
CA TYR A 359 5.41 -1.71 11.24
C TYR A 359 6.90 -1.95 10.92
N ALA A 360 7.21 -2.86 9.99
CA ALA A 360 8.58 -3.14 9.60
C ALA A 360 9.28 -1.92 8.98
N TRP A 361 8.55 -1.13 8.19
CA TRP A 361 9.05 0.13 7.65
C TRP A 361 9.25 1.20 8.73
N LEU A 362 8.31 1.36 9.68
CA LEU A 362 8.46 2.30 10.80
C LEU A 362 9.66 1.94 11.67
N LYS A 363 9.92 0.66 11.90
CA LYS A 363 11.13 0.20 12.60
C LYS A 363 12.41 0.54 11.83
N TYR A 364 12.39 0.41 10.50
CA TYR A 364 13.49 0.90 9.67
C TYR A 364 13.68 2.42 9.83
N LEU A 365 12.62 3.22 9.82
CA LEU A 365 12.72 4.67 10.07
C LEU A 365 13.34 4.97 11.45
N ALA A 366 12.97 4.22 12.49
CA ALA A 366 13.56 4.36 13.83
C ALA A 366 15.07 4.03 13.86
N SER A 367 15.58 3.30 12.87
CA SER A 367 17.02 3.00 12.74
C SER A 367 17.79 4.06 11.96
N LEU A 368 17.09 4.92 11.21
CA LEU A 368 17.71 6.05 10.55
C LEU A 368 18.08 7.07 11.65
N GLU A 369 19.35 7.46 11.71
CA GLU A 369 19.77 8.57 12.57
C GLU A 369 18.87 9.78 12.28
N HIS A 370 18.10 10.23 13.26
CA HIS A 370 17.24 11.40 13.12
C HIS A 370 18.07 12.58 12.54
N PRO A 371 17.60 13.26 11.49
CA PRO A 371 18.19 14.52 11.06
C PRO A 371 18.15 15.64 12.12
N ALA A 372 17.61 15.38 13.32
CA ALA A 372 17.45 16.35 14.40
C ALA A 372 18.70 16.51 15.32
N ALA A 373 19.91 16.31 14.78
CA ALA A 373 21.15 16.63 15.48
C ALA A 373 22.24 17.18 14.54
N ARG A 374 21.99 18.34 13.92
CA ARG A 374 23.03 19.30 13.52
C ARG A 374 22.58 20.74 13.71
#